data_AF-A0A2J4G614-F1
#
_entry.id   AF-A0A2J4G614-F1
#
_cell.length_a   1.000
_cell.length_b   1.000
_cell.length_c   1.000
_cell.angle_alpha   90.00
_cell.angle_beta   90.00
_cell.angle_gamma   90.00
#
_symmetry.space_group_name_H-M   'P 1'
#
loop_
_entity.id
_entity.type
_entity.pdbx_description
1 polymer ?
#
loop_
_entity_poly.entity_id
_entity_poly.type
_entity_poly.pdbx_seq_one_letter_code
_entity_poly.pdbx_strand_id
1 'polypeptide(L)'
;MQANQSSQRKSVRAAIKISAALIVGLLLGAALGLSYFTSLQQNTTRVQAVVVPIGALVELTGDLESYGKRDMHALELAVEDINAFAEQVGSPFRFKLLVEDTGTNPEQARAKIQALAAQGVQAVIGLEASSEVSQVKQFADANKVVVVSVGSTAPSLAVAGDYVFRVVPNDVYQGRALARLVFGSGFRGAAVIYRNDAWGKGLFEAFAARFRELGGSVEAVAFDPNAQDVSGEVARLAEAASKLGPSTAVVLISFEDDGIRVIQAAA
;
A
#
# COMPACT_ATOMS: atom_id res chain seq x y z
N MET A 1 -15.29 7.06 100.14
CA MET A 1 -15.64 6.44 98.84
C MET A 1 -15.53 7.38 97.62
N GLN A 2 -15.55 8.71 97.74
CA GLN A 2 -15.53 9.64 96.59
C GLN A 2 -14.16 9.82 95.90
N ALA A 3 -13.03 9.63 96.60
CA ALA A 3 -11.69 9.81 96.02
C ALA A 3 -11.29 8.71 95.00
N ASN A 4 -11.86 7.51 95.12
CA ASN A 4 -11.55 6.39 94.22
C ASN A 4 -12.24 6.52 92.85
N GLN A 5 -13.42 7.16 92.82
CA GLN A 5 -14.17 7.38 91.58
C GLN A 5 -13.56 8.46 90.67
N SER A 6 -12.86 9.46 91.22
CA SER A 6 -12.22 10.51 90.41
C SER A 6 -10.94 10.02 89.71
N SER A 7 -10.17 9.16 90.39
CA SER A 7 -8.98 8.50 89.83
C SER A 7 -9.34 7.54 88.70
N GLN A 8 -10.36 6.68 88.90
CA GLN A 8 -10.86 5.78 87.85
C GLN A 8 -11.41 6.52 86.62
N ARG A 9 -12.09 7.66 86.80
CA ARG A 9 -12.58 8.46 85.66
C ARG A 9 -11.45 9.10 84.84
N LYS A 10 -10.32 9.43 85.47
CA LYS A 10 -9.13 9.95 84.77
C LYS A 10 -8.41 8.84 83.98
N SER A 11 -8.26 7.64 84.55
CA SER A 11 -7.61 6.51 83.87
C SER A 11 -8.43 6.00 82.67
N VAL A 12 -9.76 5.92 82.79
CA VAL A 12 -10.64 5.54 81.69
C VAL A 12 -10.61 6.57 80.55
N ARG A 13 -10.59 7.87 80.87
CA ARG A 13 -10.45 8.93 79.84
C ARG A 13 -9.10 8.89 79.14
N ALA A 14 -8.02 8.54 79.85
CA ALA A 14 -6.70 8.36 79.25
C ALA A 14 -6.68 7.13 78.31
N ALA A 15 -7.25 6.00 78.75
CA ALA A 15 -7.35 4.79 77.93
C ALA A 15 -8.16 5.03 76.64
N ILE A 16 -9.30 5.74 76.72
CA ILE A 16 -10.12 6.08 75.55
C ILE A 16 -9.33 6.96 74.55
N LYS A 17 -8.54 7.92 75.03
CA LYS A 17 -7.72 8.77 74.16
C LYS A 17 -6.60 7.99 73.47
N ILE A 18 -5.97 7.05 74.17
CA ILE A 18 -4.92 6.20 73.61
C ILE A 18 -5.51 5.24 72.56
N SER A 19 -6.64 4.60 72.85
CA SER A 19 -7.33 3.74 71.90
C SER A 19 -7.82 4.49 70.66
N ALA A 20 -8.36 5.71 70.83
CA ALA A 20 -8.75 6.56 69.71
C ALA A 20 -7.54 6.97 68.84
N ALA A 21 -6.41 7.32 69.48
CA ALA A 21 -5.17 7.66 68.76
C ALA A 21 -4.60 6.46 67.98
N LEU A 22 -4.65 5.26 68.56
CA LEU A 22 -4.22 4.02 67.89
C LEU A 22 -5.12 3.67 66.70
N ILE A 23 -6.45 3.80 66.83
CA ILE A 23 -7.40 3.56 65.74
C ILE A 23 -7.19 4.56 64.60
N VAL A 24 -7.03 5.84 64.91
CA VAL A 24 -6.74 6.88 63.91
C VAL A 24 -5.40 6.63 63.22
N GLY A 25 -4.37 6.23 63.97
CA GLY A 25 -3.07 5.85 63.41
C GLY A 25 -3.14 4.65 62.48
N LEU A 26 -3.90 3.62 62.83
CA LEU A 26 -4.12 2.43 62.00
C LEU A 26 -4.92 2.74 60.73
N LEU A 27 -5.95 3.58 60.83
CA LEU A 27 -6.75 4.01 59.68
C LEU A 27 -5.94 4.88 58.71
N LEU A 28 -5.12 5.81 59.23
CA LEU A 28 -4.21 6.62 58.42
C LEU A 28 -3.11 5.75 57.78
N GLY A 29 -2.55 4.79 58.53
CA GLY A 29 -1.56 3.85 58.02
C GLY A 29 -2.12 2.96 56.90
N ALA A 30 -3.35 2.47 57.05
CA ALA A 30 -4.04 1.69 56.03
C ALA A 30 -4.37 2.52 54.78
N ALA A 31 -4.83 3.77 54.96
CA ALA A 31 -5.13 4.67 53.84
C ALA A 31 -3.87 5.06 53.05
N LEU A 32 -2.76 5.33 53.74
CA LEU A 32 -1.46 5.62 53.12
C LEU A 32 -0.86 4.37 52.46
N GLY A 33 -0.96 3.21 53.12
CA GLY A 33 -0.53 1.93 52.56
C GLY A 33 -1.30 1.55 51.30
N LEU A 34 -2.62 1.75 51.28
CA LEU A 34 -3.46 1.50 50.11
C LEU A 34 -3.14 2.48 48.97
N SER A 35 -2.94 3.76 49.27
CA SER A 35 -2.54 4.79 48.29
C SER A 35 -1.14 4.53 47.70
N TYR A 36 -0.22 3.99 48.50
CA TYR A 36 1.11 3.61 48.05
C TYR A 36 1.09 2.30 47.26
N PHE A 37 0.24 1.34 47.65
CA PHE A 37 0.09 0.08 46.91
C PHE A 37 -0.56 0.31 45.53
N THR A 38 -1.56 1.19 45.42
CA THR A 38 -2.17 1.56 44.14
C THR A 38 -1.20 2.33 43.23
N SER A 39 -0.33 3.18 43.78
CA SER A 39 0.69 3.87 42.99
C SER A 39 1.78 2.92 42.47
N LEU A 40 2.16 1.89 43.23
CA LEU A 40 3.06 0.83 42.77
C LEU A 40 2.40 -0.06 41.70
N GLN A 41 1.09 -0.30 41.79
CA GLN A 41 0.34 -1.09 40.80
C GLN A 41 0.09 -0.34 39.48
N GLN A 42 -0.01 1.00 39.53
CA GLN A 42 -0.16 1.85 38.34
C GLN A 42 1.15 2.07 37.58
N ASN A 43 2.29 1.67 38.16
CA ASN A 43 3.60 1.77 37.53
C ASN A 43 3.93 0.57 36.61
N THR A 44 2.93 -0.23 36.22
CA THR A 44 3.02 -0.98 34.95
C THR A 44 3.18 0.05 33.85
N THR A 45 4.41 0.18 33.36
CA THR A 45 4.78 1.01 32.21
C THR A 45 3.78 0.76 31.09
N ARG A 46 2.79 1.65 30.90
CA ARG A 46 2.02 1.67 29.66
C ARG A 46 3.05 1.98 28.59
N VAL A 47 3.45 0.95 27.85
CA VAL A 47 4.25 1.12 26.65
C VAL A 47 3.48 2.09 25.77
N GLN A 48 3.98 3.32 25.66
CA GLN A 48 3.31 4.36 24.91
C GLN A 48 3.35 3.96 23.44
N ALA A 49 2.18 3.80 22.82
CA ALA A 49 2.10 3.40 21.44
C ALA A 49 2.76 4.46 20.54
N VAL A 50 3.70 4.03 19.71
CA VAL A 50 4.37 4.85 18.69
C VAL A 50 3.62 4.63 17.38
N VAL A 51 2.88 5.63 16.93
CA VAL A 51 2.14 5.55 15.67
C VAL A 51 3.06 5.88 14.50
N VAL A 52 3.20 4.93 13.58
CA VAL A 52 3.99 5.03 12.35
C VAL A 52 3.03 5.26 11.18
N PRO A 53 3.07 6.43 10.52
CA PRO A 53 2.25 6.67 9.33
C PRO A 53 2.83 5.93 8.12
N ILE A 54 1.96 5.21 7.40
CA ILE A 54 2.26 4.58 6.13
C ILE A 54 1.40 5.25 5.07
N GLY A 55 2.03 5.77 4.02
CA GLY A 55 1.30 6.34 2.89
C GLY A 55 0.70 5.24 2.02
N ALA A 56 -0.49 5.48 1.49
CA ALA A 56 -1.08 4.67 0.44
C ALA A 56 -1.45 5.60 -0.72
N LEU A 57 -0.83 5.36 -1.88
CA LEU A 57 -1.19 6.00 -3.13
C LEU A 57 -1.93 4.95 -3.96
N VAL A 58 -3.24 5.11 -4.08
CA VAL A 58 -4.15 4.13 -4.68
C VAL A 58 -5.03 4.79 -5.72
N GLU A 59 -5.32 4.06 -6.79
CA GLU A 59 -6.11 4.51 -7.93
C GLU A 59 -7.60 4.28 -7.63
N LEU A 60 -8.20 5.09 -6.74
CA LEU A 60 -9.61 4.95 -6.36
C LEU A 60 -10.58 5.53 -7.41
N THR A 61 -10.04 6.28 -8.37
CA THR A 61 -10.71 6.76 -9.57
C THR A 61 -9.81 6.57 -10.80
N GLY A 62 -10.37 6.71 -12.01
CA GLY A 62 -9.64 6.57 -13.28
C GLY A 62 -9.55 5.13 -13.79
N ASP A 63 -8.67 4.88 -14.77
CA ASP A 63 -8.61 3.64 -15.55
C ASP A 63 -8.30 2.38 -14.71
N LEU A 64 -7.78 2.55 -13.50
CA LEU A 64 -7.47 1.46 -12.55
C LEU A 64 -8.36 1.47 -11.31
N GLU A 65 -9.50 2.16 -11.32
CA GLU A 65 -10.45 2.22 -10.19
C GLU A 65 -10.80 0.83 -9.62
N SER A 66 -11.00 -0.14 -10.51
CA SER A 66 -11.33 -1.51 -10.11
C SER A 66 -10.18 -2.21 -9.36
N TYR A 67 -8.93 -1.88 -9.67
CA TYR A 67 -7.72 -2.37 -8.99
C TYR A 67 -7.53 -1.62 -7.66
N GLY A 68 -7.56 -0.28 -7.68
CA GLY A 68 -7.35 0.52 -6.47
C GLY A 68 -8.36 0.24 -5.36
N LYS A 69 -9.62 -0.11 -5.69
CA LYS A 69 -10.60 -0.59 -4.69
C LYS A 69 -10.17 -1.91 -4.03
N ARG A 70 -9.63 -2.85 -4.82
CA ARG A 70 -9.12 -4.13 -4.29
C ARG A 70 -7.89 -3.91 -3.43
N ASP A 71 -6.99 -3.04 -3.88
CA ASP A 71 -5.76 -2.70 -3.16
C ASP A 71 -6.05 -2.00 -1.85
N MET A 72 -7.03 -1.08 -1.83
CA MET A 72 -7.46 -0.41 -0.60
C MET A 72 -7.97 -1.42 0.44
N HIS A 73 -8.81 -2.38 0.03
CA HIS A 73 -9.25 -3.43 0.95
C HIS A 73 -8.10 -4.33 1.43
N ALA A 74 -7.16 -4.67 0.55
CA ALA A 74 -5.98 -5.44 0.94
C ALA A 74 -5.09 -4.67 1.94
N LEU A 75 -4.94 -3.36 1.76
CA LEU A 75 -4.20 -2.48 2.67
C LEU A 75 -4.89 -2.35 4.03
N GLU A 76 -6.21 -2.22 4.07
CA GLU A 76 -6.99 -2.20 5.31
C GLU A 76 -6.76 -3.48 6.13
N LEU A 77 -6.88 -4.64 5.49
CA LEU A 77 -6.61 -5.94 6.11
C LEU A 77 -5.15 -6.05 6.57
N ALA A 78 -4.19 -5.64 5.74
CA ALA A 78 -2.77 -5.69 6.09
C ALA A 78 -2.45 -4.83 7.32
N VAL A 79 -3.09 -3.67 7.47
CA VAL A 79 -2.91 -2.81 8.65
C VAL A 79 -3.61 -3.35 9.88
N GLU A 80 -4.76 -4.01 9.73
CA GLU A 80 -5.39 -4.75 10.83
C GLU A 80 -4.46 -5.89 11.31
N ASP A 81 -4.00 -6.73 10.39
CA ASP A 81 -3.15 -7.89 10.68
C ASP A 81 -1.83 -7.49 11.37
N ILE A 82 -1.12 -6.50 10.83
CA ILE A 82 0.17 -6.08 11.41
C ILE A 82 0.01 -5.44 12.78
N ASN A 83 -1.10 -4.73 13.02
CA ASN A 83 -1.38 -4.14 14.33
C ASN A 83 -1.80 -5.19 15.35
N ALA A 84 -2.61 -6.19 14.95
CA ALA A 84 -2.96 -7.33 15.78
C ALA A 84 -1.72 -8.15 16.17
N PHE A 85 -0.83 -8.40 15.20
CA PHE A 85 0.47 -9.03 15.45
C PHE A 85 1.32 -8.20 16.41
N ALA A 86 1.43 -6.88 16.18
CA ALA A 86 2.18 -5.97 17.05
C ALA A 86 1.65 -6.00 18.49
N GLU A 87 0.34 -6.09 18.69
CA GLU A 87 -0.25 -6.27 20.02
C GLU A 87 0.10 -7.63 20.63
N GLN A 88 -0.02 -8.71 19.87
CA GLN A 88 0.29 -10.06 20.31
C GLN A 88 1.74 -10.20 20.79
N VAL A 89 2.71 -9.56 20.10
CA VAL A 89 4.13 -9.61 20.48
C VAL A 89 4.55 -8.52 21.48
N GLY A 90 3.61 -7.71 21.97
CA GLY A 90 3.91 -6.61 22.90
C GLY A 90 4.74 -5.47 22.29
N SER A 91 4.69 -5.30 20.97
CA SER A 91 5.38 -4.22 20.26
C SER A 91 4.76 -2.85 20.59
N PRO A 92 5.58 -1.80 20.80
CA PRO A 92 5.10 -0.43 20.98
C PRO A 92 4.53 0.19 19.69
N PHE A 93 4.84 -0.37 18.52
CA PHE A 93 4.51 0.26 17.25
C PHE A 93 3.06 0.00 16.84
N ARG A 94 2.40 1.03 16.29
CA ARG A 94 1.10 0.93 15.64
C ARG A 94 1.16 1.60 14.29
N PHE A 95 0.57 1.01 13.27
CA PHE A 95 0.62 1.49 11.89
C PHE A 95 -0.71 2.14 11.53
N LYS A 96 -0.64 3.28 10.84
CA LYS A 96 -1.83 4.01 10.34
C LYS A 96 -1.65 4.33 8.87
N LEU A 97 -2.64 3.97 8.06
CA LEU A 97 -2.69 4.39 6.65
C LEU A 97 -3.05 5.87 6.53
N LEU A 98 -2.32 6.57 5.68
CA LEU A 98 -2.68 7.87 5.11
C LEU A 98 -2.92 7.66 3.62
N VAL A 99 -4.20 7.61 3.24
CA VAL A 99 -4.64 7.23 1.91
C VAL A 99 -4.87 8.47 1.06
N GLU A 100 -4.35 8.46 -0.15
CA GLU A 100 -4.59 9.48 -1.16
C GLU A 100 -4.97 8.81 -2.48
N ASP A 101 -6.08 9.25 -3.05
CA ASP A 101 -6.49 8.86 -4.41
C ASP A 101 -5.56 9.52 -5.43
N THR A 102 -5.04 8.73 -6.37
CA THR A 102 -4.18 9.21 -7.44
C THR A 102 -4.91 9.36 -8.77
N GLY A 103 -6.11 8.79 -8.92
CA GLY A 103 -6.93 8.94 -10.13
C GLY A 103 -6.32 8.31 -11.38
N THR A 104 -5.42 7.33 -11.22
CA THR A 104 -4.57 6.80 -12.31
C THR A 104 -3.80 7.93 -13.05
N ASN A 105 -3.53 9.04 -12.36
CA ASN A 105 -3.03 10.27 -12.94
C ASN A 105 -1.61 10.59 -12.44
N PRO A 106 -0.58 10.56 -13.31
CA PRO A 106 0.80 10.79 -12.88
C PRO A 106 1.05 12.12 -12.16
N GLU A 107 0.43 13.22 -12.61
CA GLU A 107 0.60 14.53 -11.97
C GLU A 107 -0.05 14.58 -10.59
N GLN A 108 -1.22 13.96 -10.44
CA GLN A 108 -1.88 13.81 -9.15
C GLN A 108 -1.03 12.94 -8.22
N ALA A 109 -0.55 11.78 -8.66
CA ALA A 109 0.35 10.93 -7.87
C ALA A 109 1.59 11.69 -7.36
N ARG A 110 2.20 12.53 -8.20
CA ARG A 110 3.32 13.41 -7.82
C ARG A 110 2.94 14.41 -6.73
N ALA A 111 1.77 15.03 -6.83
CA ALA A 111 1.29 15.96 -5.80
C ALA A 111 0.97 15.22 -4.49
N LYS A 112 0.39 14.01 -4.57
CA LYS A 112 -0.01 13.21 -3.41
C LYS A 112 1.20 12.65 -2.64
N ILE A 113 2.23 12.15 -3.31
CA ILE A 113 3.45 11.70 -2.61
C ILE A 113 4.13 12.85 -1.85
N GLN A 114 4.12 14.06 -2.42
CA GLN A 114 4.65 15.26 -1.77
C GLN A 114 3.85 15.63 -0.52
N ALA A 115 2.52 15.56 -0.60
CA ALA A 115 1.63 15.82 0.52
C ALA A 115 1.80 14.79 1.66
N LEU A 116 1.98 13.51 1.32
CA LEU A 116 2.26 12.46 2.31
C LEU A 116 3.62 12.66 2.98
N ALA A 117 4.67 12.96 2.20
CA ALA A 117 6.00 13.24 2.74
C ALA A 117 6.01 14.47 3.67
N ALA A 118 5.25 15.52 3.34
CA ALA A 118 5.07 16.69 4.20
C ALA A 118 4.38 16.35 5.55
N GLN A 119 3.61 15.26 5.60
CA GLN A 119 3.02 14.72 6.84
C GLN A 119 3.96 13.76 7.59
N GLY A 120 5.21 13.62 7.15
CA GLY A 120 6.22 12.77 7.79
C GLY A 120 6.19 11.31 7.34
N VAL A 121 5.49 10.96 6.26
CA VAL A 121 5.52 9.62 5.68
C VAL A 121 6.88 9.35 5.04
N GLN A 122 7.49 8.21 5.40
CA GLN A 122 8.76 7.73 4.84
C GLN A 122 8.62 6.44 4.02
N ALA A 123 7.45 5.81 4.06
CA ALA A 123 7.13 4.61 3.30
C ALA A 123 5.73 4.75 2.69
N VAL A 124 5.62 4.50 1.40
CA VAL A 124 4.40 4.54 0.60
C VAL A 124 4.19 3.17 -0.03
N ILE A 125 2.97 2.64 0.09
CA ILE A 125 2.53 1.44 -0.64
C ILE A 125 1.64 1.90 -1.81
N GLY A 126 1.78 1.22 -2.94
CA GLY A 126 1.33 1.71 -4.25
C GLY A 126 2.51 2.19 -5.09
N LEU A 127 2.37 2.58 -6.35
CA LEU A 127 1.15 2.66 -7.17
C LEU A 127 0.97 1.39 -8.02
N GLU A 128 -0.16 1.26 -8.68
CA GLU A 128 -0.46 0.21 -9.65
C GLU A 128 0.12 0.60 -11.04
N ALA A 129 -0.11 1.84 -11.50
CA ALA A 129 0.33 2.24 -12.85
C ALA A 129 1.83 2.56 -12.92
N SER A 130 2.51 2.00 -13.92
CA SER A 130 3.92 2.34 -14.19
C SER A 130 4.13 3.81 -14.56
N SER A 131 3.16 4.45 -15.21
CA SER A 131 3.20 5.88 -15.52
C SER A 131 3.25 6.74 -14.25
N GLU A 132 2.52 6.35 -13.20
CA GLU A 132 2.51 7.08 -11.93
C GLU A 132 3.80 6.82 -11.14
N VAL A 133 4.28 5.57 -11.10
CA VAL A 133 5.58 5.25 -10.47
C VAL A 133 6.72 6.03 -11.14
N SER A 134 6.72 6.13 -12.47
CA SER A 134 7.70 6.94 -13.20
C SER A 134 7.71 8.41 -12.75
N GLN A 135 6.54 8.94 -12.39
CA GLN A 135 6.39 10.35 -12.03
C GLN A 135 6.75 10.64 -10.56
N VAL A 136 6.59 9.66 -9.66
CA VAL A 136 6.97 9.81 -8.25
C VAL A 136 8.42 9.42 -7.97
N LYS A 137 9.04 8.60 -8.81
CA LYS A 137 10.38 8.03 -8.60
C LYS A 137 11.43 9.07 -8.22
N GLN A 138 11.54 10.16 -8.99
CA GLN A 138 12.56 11.19 -8.73
C GLN A 138 12.37 11.84 -7.35
N PHE A 139 11.11 12.06 -6.94
CA PHE A 139 10.81 12.59 -5.62
C PHE A 139 11.15 11.60 -4.52
N ALA A 140 10.78 10.33 -4.71
CA ALA A 140 11.10 9.24 -3.79
C ALA A 140 12.61 9.13 -3.55
N ASP A 141 13.41 9.12 -4.63
CA ASP A 141 14.87 9.05 -4.56
C ASP A 141 15.48 10.27 -3.84
N ALA A 142 15.05 11.48 -4.21
CA ALA A 142 15.60 12.72 -3.66
C ALA A 142 15.28 12.89 -2.16
N ASN A 143 14.12 12.41 -1.71
CA ASN A 143 13.63 12.59 -0.34
C ASN A 143 13.77 11.32 0.52
N LYS A 144 14.33 10.25 -0.04
CA LYS A 144 14.50 8.95 0.62
C LYS A 144 13.18 8.36 1.12
N VAL A 145 12.10 8.58 0.38
CA VAL A 145 10.78 7.98 0.64
C VAL A 145 10.73 6.65 -0.07
N VAL A 146 10.61 5.55 0.67
CA VAL A 146 10.48 4.21 0.10
C VAL A 146 9.10 4.10 -0.55
N VAL A 147 9.05 3.73 -1.82
CA VAL A 147 7.81 3.40 -2.54
C VAL A 147 7.81 1.91 -2.82
N VAL A 148 6.78 1.19 -2.38
CA VAL A 148 6.57 -0.23 -2.67
C VAL A 148 5.38 -0.37 -3.62
N SER A 149 5.68 -0.45 -4.91
CA SER A 149 4.66 -0.61 -5.95
C SER A 149 4.06 -2.02 -5.93
N VAL A 150 2.74 -2.06 -6.14
CA VAL A 150 1.94 -3.29 -6.13
C VAL A 150 1.63 -3.82 -7.53
N GLY A 151 1.72 -2.98 -8.57
CA GLY A 151 1.45 -3.39 -9.96
C GLY A 151 2.35 -2.81 -11.05
N SER A 152 3.33 -1.95 -10.73
CA SER A 152 4.20 -1.37 -11.76
C SER A 152 5.19 -2.38 -12.31
N THR A 153 4.96 -2.84 -13.53
CA THR A 153 5.76 -3.87 -14.21
C THR A 153 6.67 -3.34 -15.33
N ALA A 154 6.62 -2.04 -15.67
CA ALA A 154 7.44 -1.48 -16.76
C ALA A 154 8.94 -1.77 -16.54
N PRO A 155 9.64 -2.38 -17.52
CA PRO A 155 11.06 -2.72 -17.39
C PRO A 155 11.97 -1.51 -17.14
N SER A 156 11.62 -0.35 -17.68
CA SER A 156 12.37 0.91 -17.53
C SER A 156 12.48 1.38 -16.07
N LEU A 157 11.59 0.92 -15.19
CA LEU A 157 11.56 1.27 -13.78
C LEU A 157 12.35 0.30 -12.90
N ALA A 158 12.92 -0.77 -13.46
CA ALA A 158 13.75 -1.72 -12.73
C ALA A 158 15.17 -1.18 -12.56
N VAL A 159 15.32 -0.11 -11.77
CA VAL A 159 16.59 0.59 -11.55
C VAL A 159 17.22 0.12 -10.24
N ALA A 160 18.48 -0.30 -10.28
CA ALA A 160 19.15 -0.78 -9.07
C ALA A 160 19.50 0.39 -8.13
N GLY A 161 19.23 0.19 -6.84
CA GLY A 161 19.64 1.13 -5.79
C GLY A 161 18.79 2.40 -5.67
N ASP A 162 17.62 2.42 -6.30
CA ASP A 162 16.64 3.49 -6.11
C ASP A 162 15.73 3.21 -4.90
N TYR A 163 14.83 4.15 -4.60
CA TYR A 163 13.86 4.03 -3.51
C TYR A 163 12.54 3.37 -3.94
N VAL A 164 12.51 2.69 -5.10
CA VAL A 164 11.31 2.05 -5.65
C VAL A 164 11.46 0.53 -5.60
N PHE A 165 10.68 -0.09 -4.73
CA PHE A 165 10.55 -1.54 -4.60
C PHE A 165 9.25 -2.01 -5.24
N ARG A 166 9.15 -3.32 -5.50
CA ARG A 166 7.97 -3.94 -6.09
C ARG A 166 7.75 -5.34 -5.58
N VAL A 167 6.48 -5.75 -5.49
CA VAL A 167 6.07 -7.14 -5.16
C VAL A 167 5.71 -7.97 -6.40
N VAL A 168 5.83 -7.37 -7.59
CA VAL A 168 5.57 -8.00 -8.90
C VAL A 168 6.86 -8.11 -9.74
N PRO A 169 6.99 -9.13 -10.61
CA PRO A 169 8.06 -9.17 -11.60
C PRO A 169 7.85 -8.08 -12.68
N ASN A 170 8.90 -7.71 -13.40
CA ASN A 170 8.77 -6.80 -14.54
C ASN A 170 8.40 -7.52 -15.85
N ASP A 171 7.93 -6.76 -16.84
CA ASP A 171 7.40 -7.28 -18.10
C ASP A 171 8.43 -7.88 -19.06
N VAL A 172 9.73 -7.84 -18.73
CA VAL A 172 10.72 -8.62 -19.51
C VAL A 172 10.36 -10.10 -19.45
N TYR A 173 9.90 -10.57 -18.29
CA TYR A 173 9.51 -11.97 -18.11
C TYR A 173 8.15 -12.26 -18.76
N GLN A 174 7.16 -11.39 -18.54
CA GLN A 174 5.82 -11.55 -19.11
C GLN A 174 5.84 -11.49 -20.64
N GLY A 175 6.50 -10.48 -21.23
CA GLY A 175 6.61 -10.34 -22.68
C GLY A 175 7.30 -11.54 -23.33
N ARG A 176 8.37 -12.07 -22.71
CA ARG A 176 9.05 -13.28 -23.20
C ARG A 176 8.18 -14.52 -23.10
N ALA A 177 7.42 -14.68 -22.02
CA ALA A 177 6.50 -15.79 -21.83
C ALA A 177 5.36 -15.74 -22.87
N LEU A 178 4.76 -14.55 -23.05
CA LEU A 178 3.70 -14.31 -24.03
C LEU A 178 4.19 -14.58 -25.47
N ALA A 179 5.39 -14.12 -25.84
CA ALA A 179 5.97 -14.40 -27.14
C ALA A 179 6.16 -15.90 -27.40
N ARG A 180 6.61 -16.65 -26.39
CA ARG A 180 6.74 -18.12 -26.49
C ARG A 180 5.38 -18.80 -26.62
N LEU A 181 4.38 -18.33 -25.88
CA LEU A 181 3.01 -18.83 -25.95
C LEU A 181 2.43 -18.63 -27.37
N VAL A 182 2.47 -17.42 -27.90
CA VAL A 182 1.94 -17.11 -29.24
C VAL A 182 2.66 -17.92 -30.32
N PHE A 183 3.99 -17.97 -30.28
CA PHE A 183 4.77 -18.71 -31.28
C PHE A 183 4.56 -20.23 -31.19
N GLY A 184 4.49 -20.76 -29.96
CA GLY A 184 4.25 -22.17 -29.67
C GLY A 184 2.86 -22.63 -30.09
N SER A 185 1.87 -21.73 -30.08
CA SER A 185 0.53 -21.96 -30.62
C SER A 185 0.46 -21.99 -32.15
N GLY A 186 1.59 -21.86 -32.85
CA GLY A 186 1.68 -22.00 -34.30
C GLY A 186 1.57 -20.70 -35.09
N PHE A 187 1.35 -19.56 -34.43
CA PHE A 187 1.32 -18.26 -35.09
C PHE A 187 2.72 -17.80 -35.49
N ARG A 188 2.82 -17.11 -36.63
CA ARG A 188 4.07 -16.53 -37.14
C ARG A 188 3.98 -15.02 -37.33
N GLY A 189 2.79 -14.47 -37.46
CA GLY A 189 2.51 -13.04 -37.34
C GLY A 189 1.94 -12.70 -35.96
N ALA A 190 2.29 -11.52 -35.45
CA ALA A 190 1.61 -10.91 -34.32
C ALA A 190 1.26 -9.45 -34.67
N ALA A 191 -0.03 -9.15 -34.74
CA ALA A 191 -0.54 -7.79 -34.80
C ALA A 191 -0.81 -7.32 -33.37
N VAL A 192 -0.01 -6.37 -32.88
CA VAL A 192 -0.07 -5.92 -31.48
C VAL A 192 -0.77 -4.57 -31.40
N ILE A 193 -1.78 -4.46 -30.55
CA ILE A 193 -2.32 -3.16 -30.14
C ILE A 193 -1.95 -2.92 -28.68
N TYR A 194 -1.34 -1.79 -28.38
CA TYR A 194 -0.79 -1.52 -27.06
C TYR A 194 -1.08 -0.09 -26.57
N ARG A 195 -1.29 0.04 -25.26
CA ARG A 195 -1.50 1.32 -24.60
C ARG A 195 -0.25 2.18 -24.65
N ASN A 196 -0.36 3.42 -25.10
CA ASN A 196 0.79 4.29 -25.37
C ASN A 196 1.32 4.98 -24.10
N ASP A 197 1.86 4.19 -23.19
CA ASP A 197 2.50 4.64 -21.95
C ASP A 197 3.72 3.78 -21.61
N ALA A 198 4.37 4.07 -20.47
CA ALA A 198 5.58 3.38 -20.02
C ALA A 198 5.41 1.85 -19.86
N TRP A 199 4.27 1.40 -19.34
CA TRP A 199 3.93 -0.01 -19.19
C TRP A 199 3.65 -0.66 -20.55
N GLY A 200 2.68 -0.14 -21.29
CA GLY A 200 2.23 -0.76 -22.54
C GLY A 200 3.35 -0.85 -23.58
N LYS A 201 4.16 0.22 -23.72
CA LYS A 201 5.35 0.22 -24.58
C LYS A 201 6.41 -0.76 -24.10
N GLY A 202 6.68 -0.82 -22.79
CA GLY A 202 7.70 -1.72 -22.23
C GLY A 202 7.37 -3.19 -22.43
N LEU A 203 6.10 -3.58 -22.18
CA LEU A 203 5.63 -4.94 -22.41
C LEU A 203 5.62 -5.30 -23.90
N PHE A 204 5.17 -4.38 -24.77
CA PHE A 204 5.23 -4.56 -26.22
C PHE A 204 6.67 -4.80 -26.70
N GLU A 205 7.62 -3.98 -26.29
CA GLU A 205 9.03 -4.10 -26.71
C GLU A 205 9.63 -5.44 -26.25
N ALA A 206 9.35 -5.87 -25.02
CA ALA A 206 9.79 -7.16 -24.50
C ALA A 206 9.20 -8.35 -25.28
N PHE A 207 7.89 -8.29 -25.59
CA PHE A 207 7.20 -9.28 -26.43
C PHE A 207 7.79 -9.31 -27.84
N ALA A 208 7.87 -8.15 -28.51
CA ALA A 208 8.25 -8.05 -29.91
C ALA A 208 9.70 -8.47 -30.14
N ALA A 209 10.61 -8.12 -29.22
CA ALA A 209 11.99 -8.59 -29.26
C ALA A 209 12.04 -10.12 -29.23
N ARG A 210 11.36 -10.75 -28.27
CA ARG A 210 11.37 -12.21 -28.14
C ARG A 210 10.65 -12.93 -29.28
N PHE A 211 9.55 -12.38 -29.78
CA PHE A 211 8.81 -12.99 -30.88
C PHE A 211 9.63 -12.99 -32.18
N ARG A 212 10.37 -11.90 -32.45
CA ARG A 212 11.30 -11.82 -33.57
C ARG A 212 12.48 -12.79 -33.42
N GLU A 213 13.04 -12.94 -32.22
CA GLU A 213 14.09 -13.95 -31.94
C GLU A 213 13.63 -15.38 -32.24
N LEU A 214 12.33 -15.68 -32.08
CA LEU A 214 11.75 -16.98 -32.41
C LEU A 214 11.49 -17.16 -33.91
N GLY A 215 11.66 -16.10 -34.72
CA GLY A 215 11.39 -16.10 -36.16
C GLY A 215 10.00 -15.61 -36.55
N GLY A 216 9.27 -14.96 -35.63
CA GLY A 216 7.98 -14.33 -35.92
C GLY A 216 8.10 -12.88 -36.43
N SER A 217 7.06 -12.41 -37.10
CA SER A 217 6.91 -11.03 -37.59
C SER A 217 5.92 -10.26 -36.74
N VAL A 218 6.21 -8.98 -36.47
CA VAL A 218 5.39 -8.13 -35.59
C VAL A 218 5.07 -6.82 -36.28
N GLU A 219 3.79 -6.51 -36.36
CA GLU A 219 3.27 -5.17 -36.65
C GLU A 219 2.56 -4.64 -35.40
N ALA A 220 2.59 -3.33 -35.17
CA ALA A 220 2.00 -2.77 -33.96
C ALA A 220 1.32 -1.43 -34.17
N VAL A 221 0.27 -1.19 -33.38
CA VAL A 221 -0.46 0.07 -33.30
C VAL A 221 -0.54 0.49 -31.84
N ALA A 222 -0.06 1.70 -31.54
CA ALA A 222 -0.25 2.31 -30.23
C ALA A 222 -1.62 3.01 -30.17
N PHE A 223 -2.30 2.96 -29.03
CA PHE A 223 -3.48 3.78 -28.74
C PHE A 223 -3.23 4.71 -27.55
N ASP A 224 -3.77 5.92 -27.61
CA ASP A 224 -3.71 6.86 -26.47
C ASP A 224 -4.68 6.37 -25.38
N PRO A 225 -4.22 6.11 -24.14
CA PRO A 225 -5.10 5.71 -23.04
C PRO A 225 -6.27 6.70 -22.81
N ASN A 226 -6.04 7.99 -23.08
CA ASN A 226 -7.04 9.03 -22.86
C ASN A 226 -8.04 9.19 -24.04
N ALA A 227 -7.82 8.47 -25.14
CA ALA A 227 -8.71 8.54 -26.30
C ALA A 227 -10.10 8.02 -25.92
N GLN A 228 -11.14 8.73 -26.35
CA GLN A 228 -12.54 8.31 -26.14
C GLN A 228 -13.00 7.30 -27.21
N ASP A 229 -12.32 7.29 -28.36
CA ASP A 229 -12.56 6.38 -29.47
C ASP A 229 -11.22 5.84 -29.96
N VAL A 230 -11.17 4.52 -30.20
CA VAL A 230 -10.00 3.77 -30.68
C VAL A 230 -10.29 3.04 -32.00
N SER A 231 -11.41 3.34 -32.66
CA SER A 231 -11.83 2.70 -33.91
C SER A 231 -10.80 2.84 -35.04
N GLY A 232 -10.13 4.00 -35.13
CA GLY A 232 -9.04 4.23 -36.09
C GLY A 232 -7.81 3.37 -35.84
N GLU A 233 -7.44 3.15 -34.58
CA GLU A 233 -6.36 2.27 -34.15
C GLU A 233 -6.70 0.81 -34.49
N VAL A 234 -7.94 0.39 -34.22
CA VAL A 234 -8.43 -0.96 -34.53
C VAL A 234 -8.45 -1.21 -36.04
N ALA A 235 -8.88 -0.23 -36.85
CA ALA A 235 -8.83 -0.35 -38.30
C ALA A 235 -7.39 -0.52 -38.83
N ARG A 236 -6.44 0.29 -38.32
CA ARG A 236 -5.02 0.15 -38.64
C ARG A 236 -4.45 -1.19 -38.20
N LEU A 237 -4.90 -1.72 -37.05
CA LEU A 237 -4.51 -3.05 -36.58
C LEU A 237 -5.01 -4.16 -37.52
N ALA A 238 -6.24 -4.04 -38.04
CA ALA A 238 -6.78 -4.99 -39.02
C ALA A 238 -5.99 -4.99 -40.34
N GLU A 239 -5.58 -3.81 -40.83
CA GLU A 239 -4.68 -3.69 -41.98
C GLU A 239 -3.31 -4.32 -41.70
N ALA A 240 -2.74 -4.06 -40.52
CA ALA A 240 -1.48 -4.65 -40.08
C ALA A 240 -1.55 -6.19 -40.00
N ALA A 241 -2.63 -6.74 -39.43
CA ALA A 241 -2.86 -8.18 -39.38
C ALA A 241 -2.97 -8.79 -40.79
N SER A 242 -3.65 -8.10 -41.72
CA SER A 242 -3.78 -8.54 -43.10
C SER A 242 -2.44 -8.62 -43.83
N LYS A 243 -1.50 -7.69 -43.57
CA LYS A 243 -0.13 -7.70 -44.12
C LYS A 243 0.71 -8.88 -43.62
N LEU A 244 0.49 -9.32 -42.38
CA LEU A 244 1.19 -10.45 -41.76
C LEU A 244 0.68 -11.82 -42.26
N GLY A 245 -0.51 -11.87 -42.85
CA GLY A 245 -1.10 -13.06 -43.46
C GLY A 245 -1.93 -13.93 -42.50
N PRO A 246 -2.39 -15.11 -42.94
CA PRO A 246 -3.42 -15.89 -42.25
C PRO A 246 -2.98 -16.55 -40.93
N SER A 247 -1.67 -16.61 -40.65
CA SER A 247 -1.11 -17.17 -39.41
C SER A 247 -0.75 -16.05 -38.42
N THR A 248 -1.68 -15.14 -38.18
CA THR A 248 -1.48 -13.94 -37.34
C THR A 248 -2.31 -14.02 -36.06
N ALA A 249 -1.66 -13.84 -34.92
CA ALA A 249 -2.33 -13.59 -33.65
C ALA A 249 -2.55 -12.07 -33.46
N VAL A 250 -3.67 -11.70 -32.84
CA VAL A 250 -3.84 -10.35 -32.29
C VAL A 250 -3.41 -10.38 -30.83
N VAL A 251 -2.54 -9.46 -30.44
CA VAL A 251 -2.08 -9.31 -29.06
C VAL A 251 -2.53 -7.96 -28.53
N LEU A 252 -3.35 -7.96 -27.49
CA LEU A 252 -3.84 -6.76 -26.82
C LEU A 252 -3.03 -6.53 -25.55
N ILE A 253 -2.43 -5.34 -25.44
CA ILE A 253 -1.74 -4.86 -24.24
C ILE A 253 -2.48 -3.61 -23.75
N SER A 254 -3.39 -3.80 -22.81
CA SER A 254 -4.24 -2.75 -22.25
C SER A 254 -4.57 -3.04 -20.79
N PHE A 255 -5.00 -2.01 -20.06
CA PHE A 255 -5.76 -2.26 -18.83
C PHE A 255 -7.13 -2.88 -19.16
N GLU A 256 -7.82 -3.37 -18.14
CA GLU A 256 -9.09 -4.08 -18.30
C GLU A 256 -10.14 -3.19 -18.98
N ASP A 257 -10.37 -1.99 -18.46
CA ASP A 257 -11.42 -1.08 -18.95
C ASP A 257 -11.13 -0.57 -20.36
N ASP A 258 -9.87 -0.22 -20.65
CA ASP A 258 -9.42 0.15 -22.00
C ASP A 258 -9.50 -1.01 -22.99
N GLY A 259 -9.20 -2.22 -22.52
CA GLY A 259 -9.28 -3.43 -23.33
C GLY A 259 -10.69 -3.74 -23.78
N ILE A 260 -11.69 -3.50 -22.91
CA ILE A 260 -13.10 -3.62 -23.27
C ILE A 260 -13.43 -2.67 -24.43
N ARG A 261 -12.96 -1.41 -24.39
CA ARG A 261 -13.19 -0.44 -25.47
C ARG A 261 -12.57 -0.89 -26.79
N VAL A 262 -11.33 -1.40 -26.76
CA VAL A 262 -10.66 -1.94 -27.96
C VAL A 262 -11.42 -3.13 -28.54
N ILE A 263 -11.89 -4.05 -27.69
CA ILE A 263 -12.66 -5.22 -28.13
C ILE A 263 -14.02 -4.81 -28.71
N GLN A 264 -14.71 -3.85 -28.10
CA GLN A 264 -15.99 -3.32 -28.59
C GLN A 264 -15.85 -2.65 -29.96
N ALA A 265 -14.76 -1.89 -30.18
CA ALA A 265 -14.48 -1.26 -31.46
C ALA A 265 -14.12 -2.27 -32.58
N ALA A 266 -13.80 -3.52 -32.22
CA ALA A 266 -13.49 -4.59 -33.16
C ALA A 266 -14.69 -5.49 -33.51
N ALA A 267 -15.83 -5.33 -32.82
CA ALA A 267 -17.05 -6.11 -33.01
C ALA A 267 -17.90 -5.58 -34.17
#